data_AF-A0A7J6GPH4-F1
#
_entry.id   AF-A0A7J6GPH4-F1
#
_cell.length_a   1.000
_cell.length_b   1.000
_cell.length_c   1.000
_cell.angle_alpha   90.00
_cell.angle_beta   90.00
_cell.angle_gamma   90.00
#
_symmetry.space_group_name_H-M   'P 1'
#
loop_
_entity.id
_entity.type
_entity.pdbx_description
1 polymer ?
#
loop_
_entity_poly.entity_id
_entity_poly.type
_entity_poly.pdbx_seq_one_letter_code
_entity_poly.pdbx_strand_id
1 'polypeptide(L)'
;MGFGKVGSEVARRAKGLGMNVMAHDPYAPLDRARAIGVKLVSFEEAISTADFISLHMPLTPTTSKMFNNDSFSKMKKGIRIINVARGGVIDEAALVSALDSQIVAQAALDVFMEEPPPKDSKLVLHENVIVTPHLGASTTEAQEGVALEVAEAVLRALNGELSSTAVNAPMLSAEVLSELEPFVALSEKLGRLAVQLVAGGSDMKLLKLTYGSARNPNDLDTRVLRAMVIKGLIEPISSVSVNLINYNFIAKQRGLIIAEERIILNGSPENPIEFIQLQIANVESNFASSISDSGEITVEGKLKDGKPHLTKVGSFEVDVSLEGCIILCKQVDQPGLIGKVGSILGQEKVNVNFMTVGRIAPRRQAVMIIGVDEDPSKEVLKKIGEISAIEEFVFLKL
;
A
#
# COMPACT_ATOMS: atom_id res chain seq x y z
N MET A 1 -27.06 6.60 -16.82
CA MET A 1 -26.13 5.56 -17.30
C MET A 1 -24.86 5.68 -16.50
N GLY A 2 -24.48 4.64 -15.75
CA GLY A 2 -23.51 4.75 -14.66
C GLY A 2 -24.18 5.21 -13.36
N PHE A 3 -23.92 4.50 -12.27
CA PHE A 3 -24.51 4.68 -10.95
C PHE A 3 -23.43 4.73 -9.85
N GLY A 4 -22.30 5.36 -10.18
CA GLY A 4 -21.26 5.70 -9.22
C GLY A 4 -21.61 6.89 -8.32
N LYS A 5 -20.57 7.54 -7.77
CA LYS A 5 -20.73 8.72 -6.87
C LYS A 5 -21.59 9.82 -7.50
N VAL A 6 -21.26 10.27 -8.72
CA VAL A 6 -22.00 11.35 -9.40
C VAL A 6 -23.38 10.89 -9.87
N GLY A 7 -23.47 9.71 -10.51
CA GLY A 7 -24.75 9.21 -11.05
C GLY A 7 -25.81 9.00 -9.97
N SER A 8 -25.42 8.52 -8.78
CA SER A 8 -26.35 8.38 -7.65
C SER A 8 -26.84 9.72 -7.09
N GLU A 9 -25.98 10.74 -7.07
CA GLU A 9 -26.33 12.11 -6.67
C GLU A 9 -27.26 12.81 -7.67
N VAL A 10 -27.08 12.56 -8.97
CA VAL A 10 -28.00 13.02 -10.02
C VAL A 10 -29.35 12.32 -9.88
N ALA A 11 -29.37 11.00 -9.69
CA ALA A 11 -30.59 10.24 -9.49
C ALA A 11 -31.39 10.74 -8.28
N ARG A 12 -30.71 11.04 -7.16
CA ARG A 12 -31.33 11.62 -5.95
C ARG A 12 -31.99 12.97 -6.24
N ARG A 13 -31.32 13.87 -6.97
CA ARG A 13 -31.87 15.18 -7.36
C ARG A 13 -33.04 15.05 -8.33
N ALA A 14 -32.93 14.19 -9.35
CA ALA A 14 -34.00 13.94 -10.31
C ALA A 14 -35.27 13.41 -9.64
N LYS A 15 -35.13 12.53 -8.64
CA LYS A 15 -36.26 12.11 -7.80
C LYS A 15 -36.88 13.24 -7.00
N GLY A 16 -36.07 14.15 -6.46
CA GLY A 16 -36.56 15.36 -5.78
C GLY A 16 -37.41 16.26 -6.70
N LEU A 17 -37.19 16.18 -8.01
CA LEU A 17 -37.99 16.85 -9.04
C LEU A 17 -39.21 16.04 -9.51
N GLY A 18 -39.50 14.90 -8.88
CA GLY A 18 -40.64 14.06 -9.22
C GLY A 18 -40.43 13.13 -10.42
N MET A 19 -39.20 12.93 -10.88
CA MET A 19 -38.91 12.04 -12.01
C MET A 19 -38.93 10.56 -11.58
N ASN A 20 -39.34 9.69 -12.51
CA ASN A 20 -39.12 8.25 -12.40
C ASN A 20 -37.69 7.91 -12.83
N VAL A 21 -36.87 7.41 -11.89
CA VAL A 21 -35.44 7.20 -12.14
C VAL A 21 -35.10 5.72 -12.19
N MET A 22 -34.47 5.33 -13.29
CA MET A 22 -33.84 4.03 -13.50
C MET A 22 -32.37 4.24 -13.86
N ALA A 23 -31.53 3.24 -13.59
CA ALA A 23 -30.10 3.30 -13.89
C ALA A 23 -29.60 2.00 -14.48
N HIS A 24 -28.70 2.10 -15.44
CA HIS A 24 -27.89 0.98 -15.91
C HIS A 24 -26.46 1.15 -15.41
N ASP A 25 -25.99 0.19 -14.62
CA ASP A 25 -24.59 0.06 -14.19
C ASP A 25 -24.34 -1.41 -13.78
N PRO A 26 -23.51 -2.17 -14.53
CA PRO A 26 -23.27 -3.58 -14.25
C PRO A 26 -22.46 -3.82 -12.97
N TYR A 27 -21.84 -2.78 -12.40
CA TYR A 27 -20.98 -2.86 -11.23
C TYR A 27 -21.61 -2.24 -9.97
N ALA A 28 -22.83 -1.69 -10.08
CA ALA A 28 -23.49 -1.03 -8.96
C ALA A 28 -24.07 -2.03 -7.95
N PRO A 29 -23.81 -1.87 -6.64
CA PRO A 29 -24.43 -2.70 -5.62
C PRO A 29 -25.94 -2.45 -5.54
N LEU A 30 -26.73 -3.52 -5.64
CA LEU A 30 -28.20 -3.51 -5.67
C LEU A 30 -28.83 -2.76 -4.48
N ASP A 31 -28.26 -2.93 -3.28
CA ASP A 31 -28.79 -2.32 -2.05
C ASP A 31 -28.71 -0.79 -2.07
N ARG A 32 -27.65 -0.23 -2.65
CA ARG A 32 -27.47 1.22 -2.78
C ARG A 32 -28.53 1.82 -3.71
N ALA A 33 -28.84 1.15 -4.81
CA ALA A 33 -29.88 1.59 -5.73
C ALA A 33 -31.27 1.51 -5.09
N ARG A 34 -31.57 0.41 -4.37
CA ARG A 34 -32.83 0.23 -3.64
C ARG A 34 -33.03 1.28 -2.54
N ALA A 35 -31.98 1.63 -1.80
CA ALA A 35 -32.05 2.62 -0.71
C ALA A 35 -32.54 3.99 -1.18
N ILE A 36 -32.20 4.41 -2.40
CA ILE A 36 -32.70 5.66 -3.00
C ILE A 36 -33.88 5.41 -3.95
N GLY A 37 -34.40 4.18 -3.99
CA GLY A 37 -35.54 3.73 -4.80
C GLY A 37 -35.31 3.80 -6.31
N VAL A 38 -34.07 3.64 -6.77
CA VAL A 38 -33.73 3.59 -8.19
C VAL A 38 -33.77 2.14 -8.66
N LYS A 39 -34.44 1.89 -9.79
CA LYS A 39 -34.46 0.56 -10.41
C LYS A 39 -33.20 0.37 -11.26
N LEU A 40 -32.41 -0.68 -10.98
CA LEU A 40 -31.35 -1.10 -11.89
C LEU A 40 -31.96 -1.89 -13.06
N VAL A 41 -31.58 -1.52 -14.29
CA VAL A 41 -32.13 -2.08 -15.53
C VAL A 41 -31.02 -2.43 -16.53
N SER A 42 -31.35 -3.22 -17.54
CA SER A 42 -30.41 -3.50 -18.65
C SER A 42 -30.16 -2.25 -19.48
N PHE A 43 -29.08 -2.25 -20.26
CA PHE A 43 -28.78 -1.15 -21.19
C PHE A 43 -29.93 -0.92 -22.18
N GLU A 44 -30.43 -2.03 -22.76
CA GLU A 44 -31.53 -1.98 -23.73
C GLU A 44 -32.83 -1.47 -23.13
N GLU A 45 -33.18 -1.89 -21.91
CA GLU A 45 -34.34 -1.37 -21.18
C GLU A 45 -34.18 0.13 -20.89
N ALA A 46 -32.99 0.57 -20.48
CA ALA A 46 -32.71 1.98 -20.21
C ALA A 46 -32.89 2.86 -21.46
N ILE A 47 -32.30 2.49 -22.59
CA ILE A 47 -32.35 3.34 -23.80
C ILE A 47 -33.72 3.34 -24.48
N SER A 48 -34.47 2.23 -24.39
CA SER A 48 -35.77 2.10 -25.05
C SER A 48 -36.93 2.75 -24.28
N THR A 49 -36.75 2.99 -22.97
CA THR A 49 -37.83 3.51 -22.11
C THR A 49 -37.57 4.92 -21.59
N ALA A 50 -36.34 5.43 -21.63
CA ALA A 50 -36.00 6.74 -21.09
C ALA A 50 -36.50 7.90 -21.97
N ASP A 51 -36.99 8.96 -21.32
CA ASP A 51 -37.27 10.26 -21.97
C ASP A 51 -36.06 11.21 -21.85
N PHE A 52 -35.22 10.99 -20.83
CA PHE A 52 -33.95 11.67 -20.58
C PHE A 52 -32.86 10.65 -20.25
N ILE A 53 -31.69 10.77 -20.87
CA ILE A 53 -30.51 9.95 -20.56
C ILE A 53 -29.37 10.87 -20.12
N SER A 54 -28.93 10.71 -18.87
CA SER A 54 -27.72 11.35 -18.35
C SER A 54 -26.58 10.34 -18.21
N LEU A 55 -25.40 10.67 -18.75
CA LEU A 55 -24.22 9.82 -18.78
C LEU A 55 -23.27 10.16 -17.63
N HIS A 56 -22.88 9.12 -16.88
CA HIS A 56 -22.00 9.16 -15.70
C HIS A 56 -21.07 7.94 -15.65
N MET A 57 -20.70 7.41 -16.81
CA MET A 57 -19.80 6.26 -16.95
C MET A 57 -18.38 6.74 -17.28
N PRO A 58 -17.33 6.03 -16.82
CA PRO A 58 -15.97 6.27 -17.30
C PRO A 58 -15.86 5.90 -18.79
N LEU A 59 -14.85 6.44 -19.48
CA LEU A 59 -14.48 5.98 -20.81
C LEU A 59 -13.55 4.76 -20.68
N THR A 60 -13.96 3.66 -21.28
CA THR A 60 -13.28 2.37 -21.31
C THR A 60 -13.45 1.75 -22.70
N PRO A 61 -12.70 0.70 -23.08
CA PRO A 61 -12.95 -0.01 -24.33
C PRO A 61 -14.39 -0.51 -24.48
N THR A 62 -15.06 -0.85 -23.38
CA THR A 62 -16.45 -1.33 -23.36
C THR A 62 -17.50 -0.23 -23.46
N THR A 63 -17.19 1.00 -23.06
CA THR A 63 -18.11 2.16 -23.07
C THR A 63 -17.83 3.15 -24.19
N SER A 64 -16.68 3.01 -24.86
CA SER A 64 -16.32 3.78 -26.04
C SER A 64 -17.36 3.58 -27.14
N LYS A 65 -17.96 4.69 -27.60
CA LYS A 65 -19.00 4.72 -28.63
C LYS A 65 -20.17 3.77 -28.36
N MET A 66 -20.48 3.56 -27.08
CA MET A 66 -21.63 2.78 -26.65
C MET A 66 -22.94 3.40 -27.16
N PHE A 67 -22.97 4.73 -27.26
CA PHE A 67 -24.05 5.49 -27.90
C PHE A 67 -23.71 5.77 -29.35
N ASN A 68 -24.18 4.90 -30.24
CA ASN A 68 -23.97 4.92 -31.68
C ASN A 68 -25.30 4.80 -32.45
N ASN A 69 -25.25 4.72 -33.78
CA ASN A 69 -26.44 4.64 -34.65
C ASN A 69 -27.41 3.51 -34.26
N ASP A 70 -26.90 2.33 -33.91
CA ASP A 70 -27.75 1.20 -33.47
C ASP A 70 -28.46 1.53 -32.15
N SER A 71 -27.73 2.06 -31.16
CA SER A 71 -28.33 2.45 -29.89
C SER A 71 -29.37 3.57 -30.06
N PHE A 72 -29.11 4.56 -30.90
CA PHE A 72 -30.06 5.66 -31.17
C PHE A 72 -31.32 5.15 -31.87
N SER A 73 -31.20 4.17 -32.76
CA SER A 73 -32.38 3.57 -33.44
C SER A 73 -33.37 2.88 -32.49
N LYS A 74 -32.89 2.47 -31.31
CA LYS A 74 -33.68 1.78 -30.27
C LYS A 74 -34.29 2.76 -29.25
N MET A 75 -33.97 4.05 -29.33
CA MET A 75 -34.45 5.05 -28.39
C MET A 75 -35.85 5.55 -28.75
N LYS A 76 -36.54 6.09 -27.74
CA LYS A 76 -37.75 6.87 -27.98
C LYS A 76 -37.43 8.08 -28.87
N LYS A 77 -38.29 8.33 -29.85
CA LYS A 77 -38.22 9.58 -30.63
C LYS A 77 -38.48 10.78 -29.72
N GLY A 78 -37.62 11.79 -29.84
CA GLY A 78 -37.67 13.01 -29.03
C GLY A 78 -36.92 12.93 -27.70
N ILE A 79 -36.08 11.90 -27.50
CA ILE A 79 -35.28 11.74 -26.28
C ILE A 79 -34.29 12.90 -26.10
N ARG A 80 -33.96 13.22 -24.84
CA ARG A 80 -32.93 14.21 -24.51
C ARG A 80 -31.73 13.56 -23.86
N ILE A 81 -30.53 13.98 -24.26
CA ILE A 81 -29.28 13.35 -23.83
C ILE A 81 -28.37 14.37 -23.15
N ILE A 82 -27.79 13.97 -22.03
CA ILE A 82 -26.84 14.78 -21.26
C ILE A 82 -25.54 13.99 -21.10
N ASN A 83 -24.41 14.55 -21.55
CA ASN A 83 -23.09 13.99 -21.29
C ASN A 83 -22.21 15.03 -20.59
N VAL A 84 -22.00 14.80 -19.31
CA VAL A 84 -21.12 15.60 -18.44
C VAL A 84 -20.05 14.72 -17.78
N ALA A 85 -19.75 13.56 -18.41
CA ALA A 85 -18.87 12.55 -17.84
C ALA A 85 -17.55 12.45 -18.61
N ARG A 86 -17.57 11.83 -19.79
CA ARG A 86 -16.39 11.65 -20.63
C ARG A 86 -16.76 11.76 -22.11
N GLY A 87 -15.92 12.45 -22.87
CA GLY A 87 -15.95 12.40 -24.33
C GLY A 87 -15.76 10.98 -24.86
N GLY A 88 -16.25 10.72 -26.07
CA GLY A 88 -16.09 9.42 -26.73
C GLY A 88 -17.00 8.28 -26.25
N VAL A 89 -17.78 8.47 -25.18
CA VAL A 89 -18.86 7.52 -24.80
C VAL A 89 -20.00 7.55 -25.85
N ILE A 90 -20.22 8.73 -26.43
CA ILE A 90 -21.11 8.94 -27.57
C ILE A 90 -20.26 9.01 -28.83
N ASP A 91 -20.69 8.31 -29.89
CA ASP A 91 -20.20 8.59 -31.24
C ASP A 91 -20.82 9.91 -31.70
N GLU A 92 -19.98 10.95 -31.77
CA GLU A 92 -20.41 12.31 -32.06
C GLU A 92 -21.09 12.45 -33.43
N ALA A 93 -20.63 11.70 -34.44
CA ALA A 93 -21.24 11.73 -35.78
C ALA A 93 -22.62 11.05 -35.78
N ALA A 94 -22.77 9.98 -34.99
CA ALA A 94 -24.06 9.34 -34.79
C ALA A 94 -25.04 10.26 -34.03
N LEU A 95 -24.56 11.02 -33.05
CA LEU A 95 -25.40 11.98 -32.33
C LEU A 95 -25.89 13.11 -33.24
N VAL A 96 -25.03 13.67 -34.09
CA VAL A 96 -25.44 14.67 -35.11
C VAL A 96 -26.55 14.08 -35.99
N SER A 97 -26.35 12.86 -36.50
CA SER A 97 -27.35 12.20 -37.35
C SER A 97 -28.68 11.94 -36.62
N ALA A 98 -28.63 11.62 -35.32
CA ALA A 98 -29.80 11.40 -34.48
C ALA A 98 -30.55 12.69 -34.15
N LEU A 99 -29.84 13.83 -34.03
CA LEU A 99 -30.41 15.16 -33.88
C LEU A 99 -31.08 15.63 -35.19
N ASP A 100 -30.38 15.49 -36.31
CA ASP A 100 -30.90 15.86 -37.64
C ASP A 100 -32.19 15.08 -37.98
N SER A 101 -32.23 13.79 -37.61
CA SER A 101 -33.40 12.92 -37.80
C SER A 101 -34.48 13.04 -36.73
N GLN A 102 -34.30 13.94 -35.74
CA GLN A 102 -35.23 14.19 -34.64
C GLN A 102 -35.52 12.95 -33.76
N ILE A 103 -34.64 11.95 -33.79
CA ILE A 103 -34.66 10.86 -32.81
C ILE A 103 -34.26 11.45 -31.45
N VAL A 104 -33.19 12.24 -31.42
CA VAL A 104 -32.79 13.04 -30.26
C VAL A 104 -33.34 14.44 -30.46
N ALA A 105 -34.17 14.92 -29.53
CA ALA A 105 -34.72 16.28 -29.62
C ALA A 105 -33.67 17.34 -29.21
N GLN A 106 -32.82 17.00 -28.24
CA GLN A 106 -31.84 17.93 -27.70
C GLN A 106 -30.71 17.19 -26.99
N ALA A 107 -29.51 17.77 -27.01
CA ALA A 107 -28.38 17.30 -26.22
C ALA A 107 -27.75 18.41 -25.37
N ALA A 108 -27.17 18.05 -24.23
CA ALA A 108 -26.34 18.92 -23.42
C ALA A 108 -24.97 18.24 -23.19
N LEU A 109 -23.89 18.86 -23.66
CA LEU A 109 -22.55 18.26 -23.68
C LEU A 109 -21.55 19.19 -22.97
N ASP A 110 -20.86 18.67 -21.95
CA ASP A 110 -19.76 19.37 -21.29
C ASP A 110 -18.38 18.83 -21.72
N VAL A 111 -18.36 17.69 -22.43
CA VAL A 111 -17.14 16.94 -22.75
C VAL A 111 -17.18 16.44 -24.20
N PHE A 112 -16.01 16.39 -24.84
CA PHE A 112 -15.84 16.02 -26.24
C PHE A 112 -14.72 14.97 -26.41
N MET A 113 -14.74 14.21 -27.50
CA MET A 113 -13.68 13.24 -27.78
C MET A 113 -12.31 13.91 -27.92
N GLU A 114 -12.27 15.07 -28.56
CA GLU A 114 -11.11 15.94 -28.66
C GLU A 114 -11.42 17.25 -27.94
N GLU A 115 -10.54 17.64 -27.01
CA GLU A 115 -10.66 18.88 -26.24
C GLU A 115 -9.38 19.71 -26.38
N PRO A 116 -9.45 20.95 -26.90
CA PRO A 116 -10.65 21.68 -27.33
C PRO A 116 -11.27 21.13 -28.64
N PRO A 117 -12.61 21.19 -28.81
CA PRO A 117 -13.25 20.72 -30.03
C PRO A 117 -12.85 21.56 -31.25
N PRO A 118 -12.83 20.98 -32.46
CA PRO A 118 -12.59 21.70 -33.71
C PRO A 118 -13.55 22.88 -33.89
N LYS A 119 -13.09 23.97 -34.53
CA LYS A 119 -13.90 25.18 -34.75
C LYS A 119 -15.15 24.94 -35.59
N ASP A 120 -15.11 23.95 -36.47
CA ASP A 120 -16.19 23.51 -37.33
C ASP A 120 -16.96 22.31 -36.75
N SER A 121 -16.83 22.04 -35.45
CA SER A 121 -17.55 20.96 -34.77
C SER A 121 -19.05 21.11 -34.97
N LYS A 122 -19.63 20.14 -35.68
CA LYS A 122 -21.07 20.10 -35.96
C LYS A 122 -21.90 20.11 -34.68
N LEU A 123 -21.45 19.43 -33.63
CA LEU A 123 -22.15 19.39 -32.35
C LEU A 123 -22.12 20.75 -31.65
N VAL A 124 -20.99 21.45 -31.64
CA VAL A 124 -20.85 22.78 -31.02
C VAL A 124 -21.73 23.81 -31.72
N LEU A 125 -21.88 23.69 -33.03
CA LEU A 125 -22.66 24.62 -33.86
C LEU A 125 -24.14 24.23 -34.00
N HIS A 126 -24.56 23.07 -33.49
CA HIS A 126 -25.91 22.56 -33.66
C HIS A 126 -26.90 23.30 -32.74
N GLU A 127 -27.99 23.84 -33.30
CA GLU A 127 -28.98 24.66 -32.56
C GLU A 127 -29.65 23.92 -31.38
N ASN A 128 -29.82 22.60 -31.50
CA ASN A 128 -30.41 21.76 -30.46
C ASN A 128 -29.36 21.15 -29.51
N VAL A 129 -28.14 21.70 -29.46
CA VAL A 129 -27.10 21.24 -28.55
C VAL A 129 -26.66 22.39 -27.65
N ILE A 130 -26.76 22.18 -26.35
CA ILE A 130 -26.18 23.06 -25.34
C ILE A 130 -24.77 22.54 -25.06
N VAL A 131 -23.77 23.42 -25.13
CA VAL A 131 -22.38 23.06 -24.85
C VAL A 131 -21.78 23.91 -23.74
N THR A 132 -20.98 23.27 -22.90
CA THR A 132 -20.12 23.92 -21.91
C THR A 132 -18.68 23.39 -22.03
N PRO A 133 -17.66 24.22 -21.80
CA PRO A 133 -16.27 23.82 -22.00
C PRO A 133 -15.68 23.09 -20.78
N HIS A 134 -16.12 21.86 -20.52
CA HIS A 134 -15.64 21.00 -19.43
C HIS A 134 -15.66 21.68 -18.05
N LEU A 135 -16.81 22.27 -17.71
CA LEU A 135 -17.02 23.05 -16.50
C LEU A 135 -17.52 22.23 -15.31
N GLY A 136 -17.75 20.92 -15.46
CA GLY A 136 -18.36 20.08 -14.41
C GLY A 136 -17.69 20.14 -13.02
N ALA A 137 -16.39 20.40 -12.94
CA ALA A 137 -15.63 20.59 -11.69
C ALA A 137 -15.14 22.03 -11.46
N SER A 138 -15.56 22.98 -12.30
CA SER A 138 -15.14 24.39 -12.25
C SER A 138 -16.03 25.20 -11.30
N THR A 139 -16.09 24.78 -10.04
CA THR A 139 -16.76 25.53 -8.95
C THR A 139 -15.80 25.78 -7.79
N THR A 140 -16.01 26.86 -7.04
CA THR A 140 -15.16 27.22 -5.90
C THR A 140 -15.12 26.10 -4.87
N GLU A 141 -16.27 25.52 -4.52
CA GLU A 141 -16.38 24.46 -3.52
C GLU A 141 -15.69 23.17 -3.96
N ALA A 142 -15.76 22.83 -5.26
CA ALA A 142 -15.08 21.67 -5.79
C ALA A 142 -13.55 21.86 -5.77
N GLN A 143 -13.08 23.06 -6.13
CA GLN A 143 -11.65 23.39 -6.09
C GLN A 143 -11.11 23.41 -4.65
N GLU A 144 -11.87 23.94 -3.69
CA GLU A 144 -11.53 23.88 -2.26
C GLU A 144 -11.45 22.44 -1.75
N GLY A 145 -12.43 21.60 -2.07
CA GLY A 145 -12.43 20.19 -1.70
C GLY A 145 -11.23 19.43 -2.26
N VAL A 146 -10.90 19.64 -3.53
CA VAL A 146 -9.72 19.04 -4.18
C VAL A 146 -8.43 19.56 -3.53
N ALA A 147 -8.34 20.85 -3.24
CA ALA A 147 -7.16 21.43 -2.62
C ALA A 147 -6.87 20.82 -1.24
N LEU A 148 -7.90 20.63 -0.41
CA LEU A 148 -7.78 19.97 0.89
C LEU A 148 -7.36 18.50 0.75
N GLU A 149 -8.02 17.74 -0.12
CA GLU A 149 -7.72 16.32 -0.34
C GLU A 149 -6.27 16.12 -0.82
N VAL A 150 -5.79 16.98 -1.72
CA VAL A 150 -4.41 16.94 -2.21
C VAL A 150 -3.42 17.36 -1.12
N ALA A 151 -3.72 18.41 -0.35
CA ALA A 151 -2.84 18.86 0.74
C ALA A 151 -2.67 17.77 1.82
N GLU A 152 -3.77 17.12 2.22
CA GLU A 152 -3.73 15.99 3.16
C GLU A 152 -2.94 14.81 2.58
N ALA A 153 -3.17 14.46 1.32
CA ALA A 153 -2.43 13.38 0.65
C ALA A 153 -0.92 13.67 0.61
N VAL A 154 -0.52 14.92 0.35
CA VAL A 154 0.89 15.34 0.36
C VAL A 154 1.48 15.27 1.76
N LEU A 155 0.80 15.77 2.77
CA LEU A 155 1.27 15.72 4.17
C LEU A 155 1.51 14.27 4.62
N ARG A 156 0.54 13.39 4.35
CA ARG A 156 0.64 11.95 4.66
C ARG A 156 1.81 11.31 3.92
N ALA A 157 1.96 11.60 2.63
CA ALA A 157 3.09 11.09 1.85
C ALA A 157 4.45 11.58 2.37
N LEU A 158 4.56 12.83 2.80
CA LEU A 158 5.79 13.40 3.40
C LEU A 158 6.10 12.79 4.77
N ASN A 159 5.08 12.39 5.53
CA ASN A 159 5.24 11.65 6.79
C ASN A 159 5.52 10.16 6.58
N GLY A 160 5.61 9.68 5.33
CA GLY A 160 5.83 8.27 5.02
C GLY A 160 4.59 7.39 5.19
N GLU A 161 3.41 7.99 5.33
CA GLU A 161 2.15 7.27 5.42
C GLU A 161 1.63 6.81 4.05
N LEU A 162 0.81 5.77 4.09
CA LEU A 162 0.06 5.25 2.96
C LEU A 162 -1.06 6.22 2.54
N SER A 163 -0.95 6.84 1.37
CA SER A 163 -2.06 7.59 0.77
C SER A 163 -2.88 6.69 -0.14
N SER A 164 -4.19 6.60 0.11
CA SER A 164 -5.16 5.90 -0.74
C SER A 164 -5.40 6.57 -2.09
N THR A 165 -4.89 7.80 -2.29
CA THR A 165 -5.03 8.57 -3.53
C THR A 165 -3.81 8.47 -4.44
N ALA A 166 -2.77 7.71 -4.04
CA ALA A 166 -1.58 7.54 -4.84
C ALA A 166 -1.89 6.77 -6.14
N VAL A 167 -1.69 7.44 -7.28
CA VAL A 167 -1.98 6.90 -8.62
C VAL A 167 -0.92 5.93 -9.14
N ASN A 168 0.29 6.00 -8.57
CA ASN A 168 1.45 5.22 -8.96
C ASN A 168 1.94 4.29 -7.83
N ALA A 169 1.14 4.11 -6.79
CA ALA A 169 1.41 3.18 -5.71
C ALA A 169 0.35 2.06 -5.71
N PRO A 170 0.62 0.91 -5.06
CA PRO A 170 -0.37 -0.13 -4.86
C PRO A 170 -1.65 0.44 -4.20
N MET A 171 -2.79 0.34 -4.89
CA MET A 171 -4.08 0.56 -4.22
C MET A 171 -4.37 -0.64 -3.33
N LEU A 172 -4.14 -0.47 -2.03
CA LEU A 172 -4.56 -1.44 -1.02
C LEU A 172 -5.90 -1.00 -0.43
N SER A 173 -6.81 -1.94 -0.21
CA SER A 173 -8.04 -1.66 0.52
C SER A 173 -7.71 -1.31 1.98
N ALA A 174 -8.56 -0.52 2.63
CA ALA A 174 -8.38 -0.18 4.05
C ALA A 174 -8.30 -1.44 4.95
N GLU A 175 -9.02 -2.50 4.56
CA GLU A 175 -8.99 -3.80 5.23
C GLU A 175 -7.61 -4.45 5.15
N VAL A 176 -7.01 -4.55 3.96
CA VAL A 176 -5.65 -5.09 3.78
C VAL A 176 -4.61 -4.23 4.49
N LEU A 177 -4.79 -2.91 4.52
CA LEU A 177 -3.90 -2.02 5.28
C LEU A 177 -3.95 -2.29 6.78
N SER A 178 -5.14 -2.45 7.34
CA SER A 178 -5.31 -2.77 8.76
C SER A 178 -4.73 -4.15 9.12
N GLU A 179 -4.86 -5.14 8.23
CA GLU A 179 -4.26 -6.46 8.43
C GLU A 179 -2.72 -6.42 8.39
N LEU A 180 -2.14 -5.62 7.50
CA LEU A 180 -0.69 -5.53 7.31
C LEU A 180 0.00 -4.58 8.29
N GLU A 181 -0.72 -3.65 8.93
CA GLU A 181 -0.17 -2.63 9.82
C GLU A 181 0.80 -3.18 10.88
N PRO A 182 0.50 -4.27 11.61
CA PRO A 182 1.46 -4.84 12.56
C PRO A 182 2.76 -5.35 11.90
N PHE A 183 2.67 -5.86 10.66
CA PHE A 183 3.81 -6.34 9.88
C PHE A 183 4.64 -5.23 9.25
N VAL A 184 4.06 -4.04 9.02
CA VAL A 184 4.79 -2.83 8.61
C VAL A 184 5.86 -2.50 9.64
N ALA A 185 5.48 -2.45 10.93
CA ALA A 185 6.42 -2.16 12.01
C ALA A 185 7.49 -3.25 12.15
N LEU A 186 7.11 -4.54 12.04
CA LEU A 186 8.06 -5.65 12.06
C LEU A 186 9.07 -5.55 10.90
N SER A 187 8.61 -5.25 9.69
CA SER A 187 9.44 -5.15 8.49
C SER A 187 10.48 -4.03 8.61
N GLU A 188 10.06 -2.85 9.09
CA GLU A 188 10.98 -1.72 9.31
C GLU A 188 12.04 -2.08 10.37
N LYS A 189 11.62 -2.63 11.51
CA LYS A 189 12.52 -3.00 12.61
C LYS A 189 13.51 -4.10 12.24
N LEU A 190 13.09 -5.11 11.47
CA LEU A 190 13.99 -6.13 10.93
C LEU A 190 15.04 -5.52 10.00
N GLY A 191 14.64 -4.57 9.14
CA GLY A 191 15.58 -3.81 8.31
C GLY A 191 16.60 -3.03 9.15
N ARG A 192 16.13 -2.26 10.15
CA ARG A 192 17.01 -1.49 11.04
C ARG A 192 17.99 -2.36 11.81
N LEU A 193 17.53 -3.53 12.28
CA LEU A 193 18.37 -4.50 12.96
C LEU A 193 19.43 -5.08 11.99
N ALA A 194 19.01 -5.52 10.81
CA ALA A 194 19.87 -6.19 9.84
C ALA A 194 21.01 -5.29 9.32
N VAL A 195 20.75 -4.00 9.04
CA VAL A 195 21.80 -3.09 8.55
C VAL A 195 22.88 -2.83 9.60
N GLN A 196 22.53 -2.80 10.88
CA GLN A 196 23.52 -2.59 11.96
C GLN A 196 24.43 -3.80 12.18
N LEU A 197 24.00 -4.99 11.75
CA LEU A 197 24.85 -6.17 11.72
C LEU A 197 25.88 -6.11 10.59
N VAL A 198 25.68 -5.31 9.54
CA VAL A 198 26.64 -5.19 8.43
C VAL A 198 27.88 -4.38 8.85
N ALA A 199 29.07 -4.94 8.65
CA ALA A 199 30.34 -4.30 8.95
C ALA A 199 30.83 -3.36 7.82
N GLY A 200 31.58 -2.33 8.23
CA GLY A 200 32.50 -1.58 7.37
C GLY A 200 31.89 -0.76 6.24
N GLY A 201 30.57 -0.54 6.24
CA GLY A 201 29.88 0.13 5.12
C GLY A 201 29.91 -0.70 3.83
N SER A 202 29.96 -2.03 3.96
CA SER A 202 29.95 -2.97 2.83
C SER A 202 28.77 -2.67 1.90
N ASP A 203 29.03 -2.59 0.60
CA ASP A 203 27.98 -2.41 -0.40
C ASP A 203 27.06 -3.64 -0.41
N MET A 204 25.90 -3.51 0.20
CA MET A 204 24.85 -4.54 0.18
C MET A 204 24.37 -4.73 -1.27
N LYS A 205 24.76 -5.84 -1.89
CA LYS A 205 24.39 -6.12 -3.29
C LYS A 205 23.11 -6.93 -3.41
N LEU A 206 22.84 -7.83 -2.47
CA LEU A 206 21.72 -8.74 -2.54
C LEU A 206 21.00 -8.82 -1.19
N LEU A 207 19.72 -8.46 -1.23
CA LEU A 207 18.76 -8.66 -0.15
C LEU A 207 17.76 -9.73 -0.60
N LYS A 208 17.67 -10.83 0.13
CA LYS A 208 16.63 -11.83 -0.04
C LYS A 208 15.61 -11.70 1.07
N LEU A 209 14.33 -11.58 0.69
CA LEU A 209 13.19 -11.51 1.60
C LEU A 209 12.36 -12.78 1.45
N THR A 210 12.18 -13.51 2.55
CA THR A 210 11.36 -14.71 2.57
C THR A 210 10.15 -14.49 3.47
N TYR A 211 8.95 -14.71 2.93
CA TYR A 211 7.70 -14.60 3.67
C TYR A 211 7.10 -15.99 3.87
N GLY A 212 6.91 -16.41 5.11
CA GLY A 212 6.13 -17.59 5.46
C GLY A 212 4.67 -17.21 5.62
N SER A 213 3.77 -17.79 4.82
CA SER A 213 2.33 -17.48 4.89
C SER A 213 1.47 -18.69 4.55
N ALA A 214 0.32 -18.81 5.20
CA ALA A 214 -0.72 -19.76 4.82
C ALA A 214 -1.64 -19.24 3.70
N ARG A 215 -1.55 -17.94 3.36
CA ARG A 215 -2.35 -17.33 2.28
C ARG A 215 -1.80 -17.70 0.90
N ASN A 216 -2.69 -17.71 -0.09
CA ASN A 216 -2.28 -17.86 -1.47
C ASN A 216 -1.37 -16.68 -1.88
N PRO A 217 -0.28 -16.90 -2.64
CA PRO A 217 0.58 -15.82 -3.11
C PRO A 217 -0.16 -14.69 -3.82
N ASN A 218 -1.27 -14.95 -4.51
CA ASN A 218 -2.01 -13.90 -5.21
C ASN A 218 -2.82 -12.99 -4.26
N ASP A 219 -3.05 -13.44 -3.02
CA ASP A 219 -3.89 -12.74 -2.02
C ASP A 219 -3.06 -11.95 -0.99
N LEU A 220 -1.72 -11.98 -1.11
CA LEU A 220 -0.79 -11.25 -0.23
C LEU A 220 0.06 -10.26 -1.02
N ASP A 221 -0.20 -8.96 -0.81
CA ASP A 221 0.62 -7.89 -1.36
C ASP A 221 1.79 -7.53 -0.44
N THR A 222 2.98 -8.02 -0.77
CA THR A 222 4.22 -7.79 0.00
C THR A 222 4.90 -6.47 -0.33
N ARG A 223 4.38 -5.66 -1.26
CA ARG A 223 5.04 -4.41 -1.71
C ARG A 223 5.26 -3.43 -0.57
N VAL A 224 4.30 -3.33 0.35
CA VAL A 224 4.41 -2.45 1.52
C VAL A 224 5.50 -2.93 2.46
N LEU A 225 5.52 -4.23 2.76
CA LEU A 225 6.50 -4.84 3.66
C LEU A 225 7.91 -4.69 3.11
N ARG A 226 8.10 -4.96 1.81
CA ARG A 226 9.37 -4.73 1.12
C ARG A 226 9.83 -3.27 1.23
N ALA A 227 8.94 -2.31 1.02
CA ALA A 227 9.29 -0.89 1.14
C ALA A 227 9.73 -0.53 2.56
N MET A 228 9.08 -1.09 3.58
CA MET A 228 9.43 -0.88 4.99
C MET A 228 10.75 -1.53 5.37
N VAL A 229 11.03 -2.75 4.88
CA VAL A 229 12.36 -3.36 5.05
C VAL A 229 13.44 -2.45 4.47
N ILE A 230 13.24 -1.96 3.25
CA ILE A 230 14.21 -1.09 2.56
C ILE A 230 14.37 0.24 3.28
N LYS A 231 13.28 0.81 3.80
CA LYS A 231 13.32 1.99 4.66
C LYS A 231 14.20 1.74 5.89
N GLY A 232 13.95 0.66 6.61
CA GLY A 232 14.73 0.27 7.78
C GLY A 232 16.21 0.00 7.48
N LEU A 233 16.52 -0.54 6.29
CA LEU A 233 17.90 -0.76 5.87
C LEU A 233 18.63 0.53 5.48
N ILE A 234 17.94 1.48 4.82
CA ILE A 234 18.62 2.62 4.17
C ILE A 234 18.66 3.85 5.08
N GLU A 235 17.57 4.21 5.75
CA GLU A 235 17.50 5.46 6.53
C GLU A 235 18.52 5.55 7.68
N PRO A 236 18.91 4.46 8.38
CA PRO A 236 19.97 4.54 9.39
C PRO A 236 21.35 4.92 8.84
N ILE A 237 21.59 4.68 7.55
CA ILE A 237 22.90 4.87 6.90
C ILE A 237 22.86 5.95 5.81
N SER A 238 21.78 6.73 5.73
CA SER A 238 21.50 7.66 4.63
C SER A 238 20.60 8.80 5.09
N SER A 239 20.81 10.00 4.54
CA SER A 239 19.89 11.14 4.72
C SER A 239 18.66 11.09 3.79
N VAL A 240 18.57 10.08 2.92
CA VAL A 240 17.45 9.91 1.97
C VAL A 240 16.27 9.26 2.67
N SER A 241 15.09 9.88 2.55
CA SER A 241 13.82 9.30 3.03
C SER A 241 13.27 8.27 2.04
N VAL A 242 12.86 7.12 2.55
CA VAL A 242 12.31 6.01 1.78
C VAL A 242 10.80 5.89 2.03
N ASN A 243 10.04 5.76 0.96
CA ASN A 243 8.59 5.55 0.97
C ASN A 243 8.16 4.54 -0.11
N LEU A 244 6.87 4.23 -0.15
CA LEU A 244 6.29 3.23 -1.07
C LEU A 244 6.42 3.54 -2.55
N ILE A 245 6.69 4.80 -2.89
CA ILE A 245 6.81 5.24 -4.27
C ILE A 245 8.28 5.16 -4.72
N ASN A 246 9.21 5.59 -3.86
CA ASN A 246 10.62 5.74 -4.23
C ASN A 246 11.51 4.55 -3.81
N TYR A 247 11.05 3.61 -2.98
CA TYR A 247 11.93 2.56 -2.42
C TYR A 247 12.65 1.74 -3.49
N ASN A 248 11.97 1.35 -4.58
CA ASN A 248 12.57 0.59 -5.68
C ASN A 248 13.64 1.40 -6.41
N PHE A 249 13.37 2.69 -6.62
CA PHE A 249 14.31 3.60 -7.27
C PHE A 249 15.56 3.77 -6.42
N ILE A 250 15.40 4.01 -5.12
CA ILE A 250 16.52 4.18 -4.17
C ILE A 250 17.33 2.89 -4.05
N ALA A 251 16.69 1.73 -3.91
CA ALA A 251 17.37 0.44 -3.87
C ALA A 251 18.21 0.21 -5.12
N LYS A 252 17.62 0.45 -6.31
CA LYS A 252 18.32 0.32 -7.60
C LYS A 252 19.48 1.30 -7.74
N GLN A 253 19.31 2.56 -7.31
CA GLN A 253 20.37 3.58 -7.36
C GLN A 253 21.58 3.19 -6.50
N ARG A 254 21.35 2.44 -5.42
CA ARG A 254 22.40 1.90 -4.54
C ARG A 254 22.92 0.52 -4.98
N GLY A 255 22.47 0.00 -6.12
CA GLY A 255 22.88 -1.31 -6.63
C GLY A 255 22.34 -2.49 -5.81
N LEU A 256 21.34 -2.27 -4.96
CA LEU A 256 20.71 -3.33 -4.16
C LEU A 256 19.74 -4.14 -5.03
N ILE A 257 20.08 -5.40 -5.26
CA ILE A 257 19.22 -6.39 -5.88
C ILE A 257 18.32 -6.99 -4.80
N ILE A 258 17.01 -7.01 -5.04
CA ILE A 258 16.03 -7.55 -4.11
C ILE A 258 15.45 -8.83 -4.70
N ALA A 259 15.65 -9.95 -4.01
CA ALA A 259 15.00 -11.22 -4.30
C ALA A 259 13.89 -11.47 -3.29
N GLU A 260 12.72 -11.92 -3.76
CA GLU A 260 11.61 -12.32 -2.89
C GLU A 260 11.32 -13.81 -3.07
N GLU A 261 11.15 -14.50 -1.94
CA GLU A 261 10.70 -15.87 -1.86
C GLU A 261 9.46 -15.94 -0.96
N ARG A 262 8.51 -16.80 -1.31
CA ARG A 262 7.30 -17.02 -0.52
C ARG A 262 7.16 -18.50 -0.24
N ILE A 263 7.03 -18.84 1.04
CA ILE A 263 6.87 -20.20 1.51
C ILE A 263 5.42 -20.38 1.95
N ILE A 264 4.71 -21.28 1.27
CA ILE A 264 3.35 -21.64 1.62
C ILE A 264 3.40 -22.59 2.81
N LEU A 265 2.77 -22.20 3.91
CA LEU A 265 2.71 -22.96 5.17
C LEU A 265 1.32 -23.56 5.38
N ASN A 266 1.27 -24.66 6.12
CA ASN A 266 0.03 -25.21 6.62
C ASN A 266 -0.36 -24.42 7.89
N GLY A 267 -1.30 -23.49 7.79
CA GLY A 267 -1.70 -22.59 8.89
C GLY A 267 -3.07 -21.94 8.67
N SER A 268 -3.46 -21.02 9.56
CA SER A 268 -4.72 -20.28 9.43
C SER A 268 -4.57 -19.14 8.41
N PRO A 269 -5.46 -18.99 7.41
CA PRO A 269 -5.45 -17.85 6.49
C PRO A 269 -5.74 -16.51 7.18
N GLU A 270 -6.25 -16.53 8.41
CA GLU A 270 -6.53 -15.32 9.20
C GLU A 270 -5.26 -14.55 9.53
N ASN A 271 -4.14 -15.25 9.77
CA ASN A 271 -2.84 -14.61 9.92
C ASN A 271 -2.19 -14.43 8.54
N PRO A 272 -2.03 -13.19 8.02
CA PRO A 272 -1.52 -13.01 6.67
C PRO A 272 -0.07 -13.48 6.53
N ILE A 273 0.72 -13.42 7.61
CA ILE A 273 2.15 -13.77 7.60
C ILE A 273 2.53 -14.41 8.93
N GLU A 274 3.15 -15.59 8.87
CA GLU A 274 3.68 -16.30 10.04
C GLU A 274 5.08 -15.81 10.41
N PHE A 275 5.93 -15.52 9.41
CA PHE A 275 7.26 -14.94 9.63
C PHE A 275 7.75 -14.15 8.42
N ILE A 276 8.67 -13.21 8.70
CA ILE A 276 9.45 -12.47 7.69
C ILE A 276 10.93 -12.73 7.98
N GLN A 277 11.65 -13.24 6.99
CA GLN A 277 13.08 -13.48 7.06
C GLN A 277 13.82 -12.58 6.06
N LEU A 278 14.90 -11.96 6.53
CA LEU A 278 15.81 -11.15 5.75
C LEU A 278 17.16 -11.85 5.70
N GLN A 279 17.71 -11.99 4.49
CA GLN A 279 19.06 -12.48 4.26
C GLN A 279 19.85 -11.44 3.44
N ILE A 280 21.00 -11.02 3.95
CA ILE A 280 21.91 -10.09 3.26
C ILE A 280 23.18 -10.85 2.90
N ALA A 281 23.44 -10.97 1.59
CA ALA A 281 24.60 -11.69 1.08
C ALA A 281 25.75 -10.75 0.73
N ASN A 282 26.96 -11.32 0.65
CA ASN A 282 28.20 -10.64 0.25
C ASN A 282 28.58 -9.45 1.15
N VAL A 283 28.38 -9.60 2.45
CA VAL A 283 28.72 -8.58 3.46
C VAL A 283 29.49 -9.20 4.61
N GLU A 284 30.38 -8.43 5.20
CA GLU A 284 30.96 -8.76 6.51
C GLU A 284 29.99 -8.37 7.63
N SER A 285 30.10 -9.02 8.79
CA SER A 285 29.23 -8.76 9.94
C SER A 285 29.99 -8.20 11.15
N ASN A 286 29.40 -7.22 11.83
CA ASN A 286 29.83 -6.73 13.15
C ASN A 286 29.59 -7.77 14.25
N PHE A 287 28.80 -8.81 13.96
CA PHE A 287 28.53 -9.94 14.83
C PHE A 287 28.56 -11.22 14.00
N ALA A 288 29.73 -11.87 13.90
CA ALA A 288 29.97 -13.00 13.00
C ALA A 288 28.93 -14.13 13.16
N SER A 289 28.39 -14.32 14.36
CA SER A 289 27.34 -15.29 14.67
C SER A 289 25.97 -15.00 14.03
N SER A 290 25.78 -13.83 13.42
CA SER A 290 24.59 -13.53 12.60
C SER A 290 24.68 -14.10 11.18
N ILE A 291 25.85 -14.58 10.76
CA ILE A 291 26.05 -15.20 9.46
C ILE A 291 25.56 -16.66 9.55
N SER A 292 24.65 -17.05 8.68
CA SER A 292 24.16 -18.42 8.56
C SER A 292 25.19 -19.35 7.91
N ASP A 293 24.93 -20.65 7.92
CA ASP A 293 25.74 -21.65 7.22
C ASP A 293 25.83 -21.40 5.70
N SER A 294 24.88 -20.63 5.13
CA SER A 294 24.89 -20.19 3.73
C SER A 294 25.79 -18.99 3.45
N GLY A 295 26.43 -18.40 4.48
CA GLY A 295 27.33 -17.27 4.34
C GLY A 295 26.63 -15.90 4.26
N GLU A 296 25.37 -15.81 4.70
CA GLU A 296 24.56 -14.60 4.63
C GLU A 296 24.17 -14.15 6.04
N ILE A 297 24.13 -12.83 6.28
CA ILE A 297 23.52 -12.33 7.53
C ILE A 297 22.04 -12.65 7.47
N THR A 298 21.56 -13.46 8.41
CA THR A 298 20.17 -13.94 8.43
C THR A 298 19.47 -13.47 9.70
N VAL A 299 18.32 -12.81 9.56
CA VAL A 299 17.44 -12.45 10.68
C VAL A 299 16.00 -12.80 10.33
N GLU A 300 15.24 -13.25 11.31
CA GLU A 300 13.82 -13.59 11.13
C GLU A 300 13.01 -13.00 12.27
N GLY A 301 11.80 -12.56 11.97
CA GLY A 301 10.85 -12.16 12.98
C GLY A 301 9.42 -12.54 12.65
N LYS A 302 8.59 -12.52 13.69
CA LYS A 302 7.15 -12.76 13.64
C LYS A 302 6.41 -11.81 14.55
N LEU A 303 5.08 -11.81 14.44
CA LEU A 303 4.23 -11.16 15.44
C LEU A 303 3.89 -12.15 16.56
N LYS A 304 3.97 -11.67 17.79
CA LYS A 304 3.50 -12.37 18.97
C LYS A 304 2.62 -11.41 19.75
N ASP A 305 1.34 -11.76 19.93
CA ASP A 305 0.32 -10.90 20.53
C ASP A 305 0.26 -9.50 19.88
N GLY A 306 0.39 -9.45 18.56
CA GLY A 306 0.41 -8.21 17.76
C GLY A 306 1.72 -7.41 17.81
N LYS A 307 2.72 -7.87 18.57
CA LYS A 307 4.00 -7.17 18.74
C LYS A 307 5.14 -7.80 17.93
N PRO A 308 5.99 -6.99 17.25
CA PRO A 308 7.18 -7.47 16.56
C PRO A 308 8.16 -8.20 17.47
N HIS A 309 8.51 -9.42 17.13
CA HIS A 309 9.54 -10.21 17.80
C HIS A 309 10.56 -10.74 16.80
N LEU A 310 11.83 -10.74 17.20
CA LEU A 310 12.93 -11.43 16.55
C LEU A 310 12.89 -12.90 16.96
N THR A 311 12.82 -13.80 15.98
CA THR A 311 12.81 -15.25 16.18
C THR A 311 14.09 -15.94 15.79
N LYS A 312 14.92 -15.30 14.97
CA LYS A 312 16.18 -15.90 14.52
C LYS A 312 17.25 -14.86 14.25
N VAL A 313 18.49 -15.21 14.60
CA VAL A 313 19.71 -14.48 14.21
C VAL A 313 20.77 -15.51 13.81
N GLY A 314 21.24 -15.46 12.56
CA GLY A 314 22.11 -16.47 11.99
C GLY A 314 21.49 -17.87 12.12
N SER A 315 22.18 -18.75 12.84
CA SER A 315 21.72 -20.12 13.12
C SER A 315 21.04 -20.28 14.49
N PHE A 316 20.84 -19.19 15.25
CA PHE A 316 20.27 -19.22 16.60
C PHE A 316 18.78 -18.86 16.59
N GLU A 317 17.97 -19.76 17.12
CA GLU A 317 16.55 -19.52 17.42
C GLU A 317 16.41 -18.73 18.73
N VAL A 318 15.66 -17.65 18.69
CA VAL A 318 15.45 -16.70 19.78
C VAL A 318 13.98 -16.27 19.83
N ASP A 319 13.60 -15.50 20.83
CA ASP A 319 12.24 -14.93 20.92
C ASP A 319 12.38 -13.62 21.68
N VAL A 320 12.56 -12.49 21.00
CA VAL A 320 12.89 -11.20 21.64
C VAL A 320 12.01 -10.11 21.07
N SER A 321 11.37 -9.29 21.92
CA SER A 321 10.60 -8.14 21.42
C SER A 321 11.53 -7.14 20.74
N LEU A 322 11.15 -6.67 19.55
CA LEU A 322 11.85 -5.61 18.82
C LEU A 322 11.40 -4.23 19.34
N GLU A 323 11.46 -4.00 20.64
CA GLU A 323 11.15 -2.71 21.30
C GLU A 323 12.40 -2.21 22.05
N GLY A 324 12.65 -0.90 22.03
CA GLY A 324 13.83 -0.30 22.68
C GLY A 324 15.13 -0.60 21.92
N CYS A 325 16.18 -0.97 22.67
CA CYS A 325 17.48 -1.34 22.11
C CYS A 325 17.80 -2.81 22.37
N ILE A 326 18.64 -3.40 21.54
CA ILE A 326 19.05 -4.80 21.64
C ILE A 326 20.56 -4.89 21.84
N ILE A 327 20.99 -5.71 22.80
CA ILE A 327 22.37 -6.13 22.98
C ILE A 327 22.48 -7.60 22.59
N LEU A 328 23.38 -7.92 21.65
CA LEU A 328 23.75 -9.29 21.30
C LEU A 328 25.13 -9.60 21.87
N CYS A 329 25.21 -10.70 22.62
CA CYS A 329 26.46 -11.26 23.09
C CYS A 329 26.56 -12.70 22.60
N LYS A 330 27.68 -13.08 22.01
CA LYS A 330 28.06 -14.49 21.90
C LYS A 330 28.94 -14.82 23.09
N GLN A 331 28.62 -15.90 23.78
CA GLN A 331 29.37 -16.31 24.96
C GLN A 331 29.60 -17.81 25.02
N VAL A 332 30.55 -18.20 25.86
CA VAL A 332 30.64 -19.56 26.40
C VAL A 332 29.66 -19.68 27.58
N ASP A 333 28.75 -20.65 27.51
CA ASP A 333 27.75 -20.89 28.55
C ASP A 333 28.39 -21.32 29.88
N GLN A 334 28.37 -20.42 30.87
CA GLN A 334 28.94 -20.64 32.20
C GLN A 334 28.09 -20.02 33.32
N PRO A 335 28.13 -20.58 34.55
CA PRO A 335 27.38 -20.05 35.68
C PRO A 335 27.68 -18.58 35.99
N GLY A 336 26.65 -17.79 36.29
CA GLY A 336 26.77 -16.42 36.79
C GLY A 336 26.89 -15.32 35.73
N LEU A 337 27.06 -15.66 34.45
CA LEU A 337 27.23 -14.65 33.38
C LEU A 337 25.99 -13.76 33.21
N ILE A 338 24.79 -14.36 33.17
CA ILE A 338 23.51 -13.64 33.10
C ILE A 338 23.40 -12.63 34.25
N GLY A 339 23.68 -13.07 35.48
CA GLY A 339 23.65 -12.21 36.67
C GLY A 339 24.67 -11.09 36.61
N LYS A 340 25.86 -11.34 36.05
CA LYS A 340 26.90 -10.32 35.86
C LYS A 340 26.46 -9.23 34.89
N VAL A 341 25.91 -9.60 33.74
CA VAL A 341 25.43 -8.62 32.75
C VAL A 341 24.22 -7.84 33.30
N GLY A 342 23.25 -8.53 33.91
CA GLY A 342 22.11 -7.87 34.56
C GLY A 342 22.54 -6.91 35.67
N SER A 343 23.57 -7.25 36.45
CA SER A 343 24.11 -6.36 37.49
C SER A 343 24.75 -5.10 36.90
N ILE A 344 25.50 -5.21 35.80
CA ILE A 344 26.12 -4.06 35.13
C ILE A 344 25.04 -3.11 34.60
N LEU A 345 24.00 -3.63 33.96
CA LEU A 345 22.87 -2.83 33.46
C LEU A 345 22.11 -2.16 34.62
N GLY A 346 21.82 -2.90 35.68
CA GLY A 346 21.09 -2.41 36.84
C GLY A 346 21.84 -1.32 37.64
N GLN A 347 23.17 -1.41 37.73
CA GLN A 347 23.99 -0.38 38.40
C GLN A 347 23.85 1.00 37.76
N GLU A 348 23.60 1.03 36.45
CA GLU A 348 23.45 2.25 35.65
C GLU A 348 21.97 2.54 35.35
N LYS A 349 21.06 1.87 36.07
CA LYS A 349 19.60 2.03 35.98
C LYS A 349 19.03 1.80 34.58
N VAL A 350 19.64 0.90 33.81
CA VAL A 350 19.10 0.44 32.52
C VAL A 350 18.16 -0.72 32.79
N ASN A 351 16.88 -0.57 32.43
CA ASN A 351 15.88 -1.61 32.59
C ASN A 351 16.01 -2.67 31.49
N VAL A 352 15.91 -3.94 31.90
CA VAL A 352 15.88 -5.08 30.97
C VAL A 352 14.43 -5.47 30.76
N ASN A 353 13.89 -5.20 29.58
CA ASN A 353 12.53 -5.62 29.22
C ASN A 353 12.47 -7.11 28.83
N PHE A 354 13.57 -7.64 28.32
CA PHE A 354 13.64 -8.99 27.82
C PHE A 354 15.06 -9.55 27.88
N MET A 355 15.21 -10.84 28.17
CA MET A 355 16.49 -11.53 28.08
C MET A 355 16.29 -13.00 27.72
N THR A 356 16.96 -13.47 26.67
CA THR A 356 16.98 -14.89 26.29
C THR A 356 18.39 -15.34 25.94
N VAL A 357 18.59 -16.66 26.02
CA VAL A 357 19.83 -17.31 25.63
C VAL A 357 19.51 -18.43 24.64
N GLY A 358 19.85 -18.21 23.37
CA GLY A 358 19.82 -19.24 22.34
C GLY A 358 21.09 -20.07 22.44
N ARG A 359 20.97 -21.39 22.67
CA ARG A 359 22.12 -22.30 22.79
C ARG A 359 22.06 -23.37 21.70
N ILE A 360 23.20 -23.66 21.08
CA ILE A 360 23.33 -24.79 20.14
C ILE A 360 23.40 -26.11 20.92
N ALA A 361 24.11 -26.14 22.04
CA ALA A 361 24.17 -27.27 22.97
C ALA A 361 24.58 -26.81 24.38
N PRO A 362 24.29 -27.57 25.45
CA PRO A 362 24.72 -27.23 26.81
C PRO A 362 26.24 -27.08 26.92
N ARG A 363 26.72 -26.05 27.65
CA ARG A 363 28.15 -25.76 27.87
C ARG A 363 28.99 -25.53 26.60
N ARG A 364 28.35 -25.11 25.50
CA ARG A 364 29.01 -24.66 24.27
C ARG A 364 28.74 -23.17 24.05
N GLN A 365 28.95 -22.71 22.83
CA GLN A 365 28.60 -21.36 22.40
C GLN A 365 27.09 -21.13 22.48
N ALA A 366 26.73 -19.99 23.03
CA ALA A 366 25.37 -19.48 23.14
C ALA A 366 25.33 -18.01 22.77
N VAL A 367 24.18 -17.54 22.28
CA VAL A 367 23.92 -16.12 22.02
C VAL A 367 22.93 -15.63 23.06
N MET A 368 23.37 -14.71 23.91
CA MET A 368 22.50 -13.97 24.82
C MET A 368 22.01 -12.72 24.11
N ILE A 369 20.68 -12.56 24.07
CA ILE A 369 20.02 -11.38 23.55
C ILE A 369 19.30 -10.67 24.68
N ILE A 370 19.53 -9.37 24.79
CA ILE A 370 19.00 -8.54 25.87
C ILE A 370 18.28 -7.36 25.24
N GLY A 371 16.98 -7.25 25.51
CA GLY A 371 16.19 -6.06 25.21
C GLY A 371 16.24 -5.10 26.39
N VAL A 372 16.56 -3.83 26.12
CA VAL A 372 16.62 -2.76 27.12
C VAL A 372 15.78 -1.57 26.69
N ASP A 373 15.17 -0.89 27.66
CA ASP A 373 14.27 0.24 27.38
C ASP A 373 15.07 1.53 27.10
N GLU A 374 16.16 1.74 27.82
CA GLU A 374 17.02 2.92 27.70
C GLU A 374 18.30 2.65 26.89
N ASP A 375 18.85 3.69 26.26
CA ASP A 375 20.14 3.67 25.56
C ASP A 375 21.29 3.54 26.58
N PRO A 376 21.99 2.38 26.66
CA PRO A 376 23.04 2.20 27.65
C PRO A 376 24.22 3.11 27.35
N SER A 377 24.84 3.66 28.41
CA SER A 377 26.03 4.51 28.23
C SER A 377 27.18 3.72 27.58
N LYS A 378 28.08 4.44 26.88
CA LYS A 378 29.27 3.81 26.28
C LYS A 378 30.12 3.06 27.30
N GLU A 379 30.12 3.51 28.56
CA GLU A 379 30.83 2.85 29.66
C GLU A 379 30.19 1.50 30.03
N VAL A 380 28.85 1.42 30.05
CA VAL A 380 28.10 0.17 30.26
C VAL A 380 28.42 -0.83 29.16
N LEU A 381 28.30 -0.42 27.91
CA LEU A 381 28.56 -1.29 26.75
C LEU A 381 30.00 -1.81 26.77
N LYS A 382 30.97 -0.96 27.12
CA LYS A 382 32.37 -1.36 27.27
C LYS A 382 32.56 -2.39 28.41
N LYS A 383 31.98 -2.15 29.59
CA LYS A 383 32.05 -3.09 30.73
C LYS A 383 31.48 -4.47 30.37
N ILE A 384 30.42 -4.52 29.57
CA ILE A 384 29.83 -5.78 29.09
C ILE A 384 30.79 -6.44 28.09
N GLY A 385 31.25 -5.73 27.06
CA GLY A 385 32.17 -6.27 26.05
C GLY A 385 33.52 -6.77 26.60
N GLU A 386 33.98 -6.25 27.73
CA GLU A 386 35.23 -6.69 28.40
C GLU A 386 35.05 -7.95 29.28
N ILE A 387 33.83 -8.50 29.40
CA ILE A 387 33.63 -9.76 30.12
C ILE A 387 34.32 -10.89 29.37
N SER A 388 35.30 -11.54 30.01
CA SER A 388 36.14 -12.59 29.41
C SER A 388 35.41 -13.76 28.74
N ALA A 389 34.15 -14.00 29.07
CA ALA A 389 33.34 -15.06 28.49
C ALA A 389 32.52 -14.62 27.27
N ILE A 390 32.52 -13.33 26.94
CA ILE A 390 31.87 -12.77 25.75
C ILE A 390 32.90 -12.75 24.62
N GLU A 391 32.62 -13.50 23.57
CA GLU A 391 33.47 -13.66 22.38
C GLU A 391 33.14 -12.63 21.30
N GLU A 392 31.85 -12.30 21.15
CA GLU A 392 31.34 -11.31 20.19
C GLU A 392 30.30 -10.43 20.90
N PHE A 393 30.27 -9.14 20.57
CA PHE A 393 29.39 -8.17 21.21
C PHE A 393 28.94 -7.12 20.19
N VAL A 394 27.64 -6.85 20.11
CA VAL A 394 27.10 -5.72 19.35
C VAL A 394 25.89 -5.11 20.05
N PHE A 395 25.77 -3.79 19.95
CA PHE A 395 24.61 -3.02 20.40
C PHE A 395 23.86 -2.49 19.18
N LEU A 396 22.53 -2.68 19.18
CA LEU A 396 21.64 -2.39 18.06
C LEU A 396 20.52 -1.47 18.55
N LYS A 397 20.31 -0.35 17.85
CA LYS A 397 19.25 0.62 18.13
C LYS A 397 18.13 0.48 17.11
N LEU A 398 16.92 0.11 17.56
CA LEU A 398 15.80 -0.21 16.69
C LEU A 398 15.00 1.00 16.23
#